data_AF-A0A1F5N3V5-F1
#
_entry.id   AF-A0A1F5N3V5-F1
#
_cell.length_a   1.000
_cell.length_b   1.000
_cell.length_c   1.000
_cell.angle_alpha   90.00
_cell.angle_beta   90.00
_cell.angle_gamma   90.00
#
_symmetry.space_group_name_H-M   'P 1'
#
loop_
_entity.id
_entity.type
_entity.pdbx_description
1 polymer ?
#
loop_
_entity_poly.entity_id
_entity_poly.type
_entity_poly.pdbx_seq_one_letter_code
_entity_poly.pdbx_strand_id
1 'polypeptide(L)'
;MITGPDSLNYFYRLWIIFMKNYQQIRTQAYKYYKAVELLHLTTTLQEYQHTGNAEYFGFIAILEGWKIKVIVKKTKNGNPHFLSVIPNWTTNKKRDRLLHKGNLEED
;
A
#
# COMPACT_ATOMS: atom_id res chain seq x y z
N MET A 1 24.37 12.17 -37.28
CA MET A 1 22.90 12.13 -37.49
C MET A 1 22.53 10.70 -37.83
N ILE A 2 21.73 10.03 -37.00
CA ILE A 2 21.29 8.65 -37.29
C ILE A 2 20.00 8.76 -38.10
N THR A 3 20.14 8.83 -39.42
CA THR A 3 19.01 8.84 -40.37
C THR A 3 19.02 7.53 -41.14
N GLY A 4 18.38 6.52 -40.56
CA GLY A 4 18.22 5.19 -41.13
C GLY A 4 17.12 4.40 -40.39
N PRO A 5 16.64 3.26 -40.91
CA PRO A 5 15.53 2.47 -40.35
C PRO A 5 15.68 2.12 -38.85
N ASP A 6 16.90 2.13 -38.33
CA ASP A 6 17.23 1.92 -36.92
C ASP A 6 16.75 3.05 -35.99
N SER A 7 16.58 4.26 -36.51
CA SER A 7 16.06 5.41 -35.76
C SER A 7 14.60 5.20 -35.35
N LEU A 8 13.76 4.67 -36.23
CA LEU A 8 12.35 4.36 -35.94
C LEU A 8 12.22 3.26 -34.88
N ASN A 9 13.09 2.25 -34.94
CA ASN A 9 13.17 1.17 -33.94
C ASN A 9 13.62 1.71 -32.57
N TYR A 10 14.58 2.63 -32.56
CA TYR A 10 15.03 3.32 -31.35
C TYR A 10 13.91 4.15 -30.70
N PHE A 11 13.19 4.96 -31.48
CA PHE A 11 12.05 5.74 -30.97
C PHE A 11 10.93 4.85 -30.45
N TYR A 12 10.62 3.75 -31.13
CA TYR A 12 9.59 2.80 -30.69
C TYR A 12 9.98 2.11 -29.36
N ARG A 13 11.25 1.73 -29.20
CA ARG A 13 11.77 1.18 -27.94
C ARG A 13 11.70 2.18 -26.80
N LEU A 14 12.11 3.43 -27.04
CA LEU A 14 11.98 4.50 -26.06
C LEU A 14 10.53 4.78 -25.67
N TRP A 15 9.62 4.77 -26.65
CA TRP A 15 8.18 4.93 -26.42
C TRP A 15 7.62 3.79 -25.55
N ILE A 16 8.00 2.54 -25.80
CA ILE A 16 7.58 1.40 -24.96
C ILE A 16 8.08 1.57 -23.53
N ILE A 17 9.34 1.95 -23.33
CA ILE A 17 9.91 2.18 -21.99
C ILE A 17 9.17 3.31 -21.29
N PHE A 18 8.95 4.43 -21.98
CA PHE A 18 8.21 5.58 -21.45
C PHE A 18 6.79 5.18 -21.03
N MET A 19 6.07 4.45 -21.88
CA MET A 19 4.71 4.00 -21.59
C MET A 19 4.66 3.04 -20.40
N LYS A 20 5.62 2.12 -20.28
CA LYS A 20 5.72 1.24 -19.10
C LYS A 20 5.94 2.03 -17.82
N ASN A 21 6.87 2.99 -17.84
CA ASN A 21 7.15 3.86 -16.70
C ASN A 21 5.93 4.72 -16.34
N TYR A 22 5.25 5.28 -17.34
CA TYR A 22 4.03 6.07 -17.16
C TYR A 22 2.92 5.26 -16.47
N GLN A 23 2.67 4.01 -16.91
CA GLN A 23 1.67 3.15 -16.29
C GLN A 23 2.04 2.79 -14.85
N GLN A 24 3.33 2.54 -14.56
CA GLN A 24 3.80 2.28 -13.20
C GLN A 24 3.60 3.50 -12.30
N ILE A 25 4.01 4.69 -12.75
CA ILE A 25 3.85 5.94 -12.00
C ILE A 25 2.37 6.22 -11.74
N ARG A 26 1.52 6.09 -12.76
CA ARG A 26 0.06 6.28 -12.64
C ARG A 26 -0.55 5.33 -11.62
N THR A 27 -0.16 4.06 -11.66
CA THR A 27 -0.66 3.04 -10.75
C THR A 27 -0.25 3.33 -9.30
N GLN A 28 1.01 3.75 -9.09
CA GLN A 28 1.49 4.11 -7.76
C GLN A 28 0.78 5.37 -7.24
N ALA A 29 0.65 6.41 -8.06
CA ALA A 29 -0.07 7.64 -7.71
C ALA A 29 -1.53 7.36 -7.32
N TYR A 30 -2.21 6.48 -8.06
CA TYR A 30 -3.57 6.06 -7.74
C TYR A 30 -3.66 5.34 -6.39
N LYS A 31 -2.72 4.45 -6.07
CA LYS A 31 -2.65 3.79 -4.77
C LYS A 31 -2.43 4.78 -3.63
N TYR A 32 -1.59 5.81 -3.84
CA TYR A 32 -1.39 6.88 -2.86
C TYR A 32 -2.67 7.70 -2.63
N TYR A 33 -3.33 8.12 -3.71
CA TYR A 33 -4.60 8.85 -3.62
C TYR A 33 -5.65 8.04 -2.85
N LYS A 34 -5.81 6.76 -3.20
CA LYS A 34 -6.72 5.85 -2.51
C LYS A 34 -6.34 5.64 -1.04
N ALA A 35 -5.05 5.55 -0.71
CA ALA A 35 -4.60 5.46 0.67
C ALA A 35 -4.96 6.72 1.49
N VAL A 36 -4.82 7.91 0.91
CA VAL A 36 -5.20 9.18 1.55
C VAL A 36 -6.71 9.27 1.74
N GLU A 37 -7.48 8.89 0.71
CA GLU A 37 -8.95 8.83 0.78
C GLU A 37 -9.41 7.86 1.87
N LEU A 38 -8.76 6.69 1.98
CA LEU A 38 -9.03 5.74 3.06
C LEU A 38 -8.77 6.33 4.44
N LEU A 39 -7.61 6.95 4.66
CA LEU A 39 -7.31 7.57 5.95
C LEU A 39 -8.34 8.64 6.38
N HIS A 40 -9.00 9.30 5.43
CA HIS A 40 -10.05 10.28 5.73
C HIS A 40 -11.42 9.65 6.02
N LEU A 41 -11.72 8.51 5.40
CA LEU A 41 -13.05 7.90 5.47
C LEU A 41 -13.21 6.89 6.61
N THR A 42 -12.11 6.45 7.22
CA THR A 42 -12.14 5.21 7.98
C THR A 42 -12.09 5.41 9.50
N THR A 43 -13.15 5.01 10.19
CA THR A 43 -13.14 4.62 11.61
C THR A 43 -12.66 3.16 11.72
N THR A 44 -11.38 2.87 11.49
CA THR A 44 -10.95 1.47 11.25
C THR A 44 -10.13 0.84 12.36
N LEU A 45 -10.22 -0.49 12.39
CA LEU A 45 -9.24 -1.39 13.02
C LEU A 45 -7.83 -0.95 12.63
N GLN A 46 -7.11 -0.46 13.64
CA GLN A 46 -5.70 -0.09 13.52
C GLN A 46 -4.89 -1.26 14.06
N GLU A 47 -3.96 -1.75 13.24
CA GLU A 47 -2.93 -2.65 13.69
C GLU A 47 -1.68 -1.84 14.01
N TYR A 48 -1.12 -2.06 15.20
CA TYR A 48 0.15 -1.47 15.59
C TYR A 48 1.18 -2.57 15.80
N GLN A 49 2.35 -2.41 15.20
CA GLN A 49 3.49 -3.28 15.44
C GLN A 49 4.73 -2.45 15.71
N HIS A 50 5.42 -2.77 16.79
CA HIS A 50 6.73 -2.20 17.11
C HIS A 50 7.83 -3.24 16.84
N THR A 51 8.87 -2.86 16.12
CA THR A 51 10.02 -3.76 15.85
C THR A 51 11.32 -2.95 15.88
N GLY A 52 12.12 -3.17 16.92
CA GLY A 52 13.38 -2.45 17.13
C GLY A 52 13.13 -0.96 17.34
N ASN A 53 13.53 -0.14 16.36
CA ASN A 53 13.37 1.32 16.37
C ASN A 53 12.28 1.82 15.38
N ALA A 54 11.45 0.91 14.88
CA ALA A 54 10.41 1.22 13.91
C ALA A 54 9.02 0.86 14.44
N GLU A 55 8.10 1.79 14.26
CA GLU A 55 6.67 1.68 14.50
C GLU A 55 5.97 1.47 13.15
N TYR A 56 5.03 0.53 13.09
CA TYR A 56 4.23 0.25 11.91
C TYR A 56 2.75 0.39 12.27
N PHE A 57 2.03 1.15 11.45
CA PHE A 57 0.60 1.39 11.58
C PHE A 57 -0.08 0.81 10.35
N GLY A 58 -0.97 -0.15 10.56
CA GLY A 58 -1.80 -0.77 9.54
C GLY A 58 -3.22 -0.22 9.61
N PHE A 59 -3.67 0.44 8.56
CA PHE A 59 -5.03 0.94 8.41
C PHE A 59 -5.77 0.06 7.42
N ILE A 60 -6.81 -0.66 7.87
CA ILE A 60 -7.57 -1.57 7.02
C ILE A 60 -8.91 -0.96 6.71
N ALA A 61 -9.22 -0.81 5.43
CA ALA A 61 -10.50 -0.27 4.99
C ALA A 61 -11.16 -1.17 3.94
N ILE A 62 -12.46 -0.97 3.74
CA ILE A 62 -13.24 -1.66 2.72
C ILE A 62 -13.70 -0.63 1.69
N LEU A 63 -13.26 -0.77 0.44
CA LEU A 63 -13.61 0.07 -0.70
C LEU A 63 -14.23 -0.80 -1.78
N GLU A 64 -15.47 -0.53 -2.18
CA GLU A 64 -16.16 -1.26 -3.27
C GLU A 64 -16.14 -2.79 -3.10
N GLY A 65 -16.20 -3.28 -1.85
CA GLY A 65 -16.12 -4.71 -1.52
C GLY A 65 -14.70 -5.26 -1.41
N TRP A 66 -13.67 -4.48 -1.73
CA TRP A 66 -12.26 -4.85 -1.58
C TRP A 66 -11.71 -4.39 -0.24
N LYS A 67 -11.09 -5.31 0.50
CA LYS A 67 -10.29 -4.96 1.70
C LYS A 67 -8.93 -4.44 1.26
N ILE A 68 -8.56 -3.25 1.72
CA ILE A 68 -7.28 -2.62 1.42
C ILE A 68 -6.59 -2.30 2.75
N LYS A 69 -5.33 -2.72 2.89
CA LYS A 69 -4.50 -2.38 4.04
C LYS A 69 -3.42 -1.38 3.63
N VAL A 70 -3.38 -0.24 4.29
CA VAL A 70 -2.33 0.77 4.15
C VAL A 70 -1.36 0.62 5.30
N ILE A 71 -0.07 0.57 5.01
CA ILE A 71 0.98 0.51 6.03
C ILE A 71 1.74 1.82 6.03
N VAL A 72 1.79 2.45 7.21
CA VAL A 72 2.62 3.61 7.50
C VAL A 72 3.70 3.17 8.45
N LYS A 73 4.95 3.57 8.18
CA LYS A 73 6.09 3.31 9.06
C LYS A 73 6.56 4.61 9.66
N LYS A 74 6.94 4.59 10.94
CA LYS A 74 7.62 5.69 11.61
C LYS A 74 8.88 5.15 12.29
N THR A 75 9.99 5.86 12.15
CA THR A 75 11.26 5.46 12.76
C THR A 75 11.54 6.39 13.93
N LYS A 76 11.59 5.91 15.18
CA LYS A 76 11.82 6.71 16.41
C LYS A 76 11.22 8.13 16.39
N ASN A 77 12.03 9.14 16.03
CA ASN A 77 11.70 10.57 16.05
C ASN A 77 11.47 11.16 14.65
N GLY A 78 11.50 10.31 13.62
CA GLY A 78 11.20 10.70 12.25
C GLY A 78 9.71 10.85 12.02
N ASN A 79 9.37 11.46 10.88
CA ASN A 79 7.98 11.57 10.46
C ASN A 79 7.43 10.21 9.98
N PRO A 80 6.14 9.94 10.21
CA PRO A 80 5.47 8.82 9.55
C PRO A 80 5.63 8.94 8.04
N HIS A 81 5.97 7.84 7.38
CA HIS A 81 6.04 7.74 5.94
C HIS A 81 5.18 6.57 5.47
N PHE A 82 4.52 6.78 4.34
CA PHE A 82 3.83 5.70 3.64
C PHE A 82 4.85 4.62 3.27
N LEU A 83 4.53 3.38 3.60
CA LEU A 83 5.37 2.23 3.26
C LEU A 83 4.76 1.46 2.09
N SER A 84 3.50 1.05 2.19
CA SER A 84 2.86 0.22 1.17
C SER A 84 1.33 0.23 1.24
N VAL A 85 0.69 -0.12 0.11
CA VAL A 85 -0.72 -0.51 0.04
C VAL A 85 -0.78 -1.98 -0.34
N ILE A 86 -1.52 -2.77 0.44
CA ILE A 86 -1.82 -4.18 0.17
C ILE A 86 -3.30 -4.28 -0.24
N PRO A 87 -3.60 -4.43 -1.55
CA PRO A 87 -4.96 -4.68 -2.01
C PRO A 87 -5.41 -6.11 -1.68
N ASN A 88 -6.72 -6.33 -1.63
CA ASN A 88 -7.36 -7.62 -1.34
C ASN A 88 -6.88 -8.29 -0.04
N TRP A 89 -6.66 -7.47 1.00
CA TRP A 89 -6.20 -7.95 2.31
C TRP A 89 -7.23 -8.91 2.91
N THR A 90 -6.87 -10.19 3.03
CA THR A 90 -7.73 -11.21 3.62
C THR A 90 -7.35 -11.39 5.08
N THR A 91 -8.30 -11.18 5.98
CA THR A 91 -8.20 -11.51 7.42
C THR A 91 -8.36 -13.02 7.57
N ASN A 92 -7.31 -13.73 8.00
CA ASN A 92 -7.39 -15.18 8.19
C ASN A 92 -7.83 -15.49 9.62
N LYS A 93 -9.09 -15.94 9.77
CA LYS A 93 -9.67 -16.31 11.07
C LYS A 93 -8.83 -17.30 11.88
N LYS A 94 -7.98 -18.15 11.27
CA LYS A 94 -7.08 -19.07 12.01
C LYS A 94 -5.81 -18.40 12.53
N ARG A 95 -5.30 -17.35 11.85
CA ARG A 95 -4.12 -16.58 12.29
C ARG A 95 -4.50 -15.49 13.29
N ASP A 96 -5.67 -14.89 13.08
CA ASP A 96 -6.22 -13.81 13.90
C ASP A 96 -6.94 -14.35 15.17
N ARG A 97 -7.21 -15.67 15.23
CA ARG A 97 -7.78 -16.36 16.41
C ARG A 97 -6.87 -16.41 17.64
N LEU A 98 -5.57 -16.21 17.45
CA LEU A 98 -4.63 -16.04 18.58
C LEU A 98 -4.84 -14.71 19.34
N LEU A 99 -5.80 -13.88 18.88
CA LEU A 99 -6.23 -12.64 19.53
C LEU A 99 -7.75 -12.64 19.80
N HIS A 100 -8.33 -13.76 20.24
CA HIS A 100 -9.59 -13.69 20.99
C HIS A 100 -9.22 -13.47 22.47
N LYS A 101 -9.48 -12.29 23.02
CA LYS A 101 -10.73 -12.02 23.78
C LYS A 101 -11.09 -13.23 24.64
N GLY A 102 -10.32 -13.45 25.71
CA GLY A 102 -10.88 -13.96 26.95
C GLY A 102 -11.53 -12.77 27.65
N ASN A 103 -12.77 -12.93 28.08
CA ASN A 103 -13.55 -11.91 28.76
C ASN A 103 -12.81 -11.46 30.03
N LEU A 104 -12.74 -10.15 30.27
CA LEU A 104 -11.92 -9.60 31.34
C LEU A 104 -12.50 -9.85 32.74
N GLU A 105 -13.73 -10.37 32.84
CA GLU A 105 -14.29 -10.83 34.13
C GLU A 105 -15.17 -12.11 34.04
N GLU A 106 -15.77 -12.50 32.90
CA GLU A 106 -16.84 -13.53 32.92
C GLU A 106 -16.93 -14.54 31.73
N ASP A 107 -15.84 -14.89 31.03
CA ASP A 107 -15.82 -16.04 30.09
C ASP A 107 -14.78 -17.06 30.55
#